data_AF-A0AAU0UQV0-F1
#
_entry.id   AF-A0AAU0UQV0-F1
#
_cell.length_a   1.000
_cell.length_b   1.000
_cell.length_c   1.000
_cell.angle_alpha   90.00
_cell.angle_beta   90.00
_cell.angle_gamma   90.00
#
_symmetry.space_group_name_H-M   'P 1'
#
loop_
_entity.id
_entity.type
_entity.pdbx_description
1 polymer ?
#
loop_
_entity_poly.entity_id
_entity_poly.type
_entity_poly.pdbx_seq_one_letter_code
_entity_poly.pdbx_strand_id
1 'polypeptide(L)'
;MDSFSQKMLLILFTSLGVELGASLVGALAAVLAGGPPLRTMAKLAYEIKIWAIVAAIGGTFTTIEVLELGLFEGELITVIKQILYIISAFAGAQLGYFILSNLAGGR
;
A
#
# COMPACT_ATOMS: atom_id res chain seq x y z
N MET A 1 12.98 -13.23 -9.70
CA MET A 1 12.85 -11.79 -9.35
C MET A 1 13.94 -11.52 -8.34
N ASP A 2 15.17 -11.38 -8.83
CA ASP A 2 16.34 -11.73 -8.01
C ASP A 2 17.14 -10.47 -7.60
N SER A 3 16.73 -9.30 -8.13
CA SER A 3 17.28 -8.02 -7.74
C SER A 3 16.38 -7.28 -6.75
N PHE A 4 16.99 -6.71 -5.71
CA PHE A 4 16.36 -5.83 -4.73
C PHE A 4 15.46 -4.77 -5.38
N SER A 5 15.94 -4.15 -6.47
CA SER A 5 15.22 -3.10 -7.19
C SER A 5 13.93 -3.61 -7.86
N GLN A 6 13.92 -4.85 -8.37
CA GLN A 6 12.73 -5.46 -8.97
C GLN A 6 11.65 -5.71 -7.92
N LYS A 7 12.05 -6.20 -6.73
CA LYS A 7 11.13 -6.44 -5.62
C LYS A 7 10.57 -5.12 -5.10
N MET A 8 11.40 -4.09 -4.99
CA MET A 8 10.96 -2.76 -4.58
C MET A 8 9.92 -2.16 -5.55
N LEU A 9 10.16 -2.26 -6.86
CA LEU A 9 9.19 -1.85 -7.88
C LEU A 9 7.89 -2.65 -7.78
N LEU A 10 7.98 -3.97 -7.63
CA LEU A 10 6.78 -4.79 -7.47
C LEU A 10 5.96 -4.34 -6.25
N ILE A 11 6.61 -4.11 -5.10
CA ILE A 11 5.95 -3.66 -3.88
C ILE A 11 5.29 -2.28 -4.08
N LEU A 12 5.99 -1.33 -4.73
CA LEU A 12 5.46 -0.02 -5.07
C LEU A 12 4.15 -0.13 -5.88
N PHE A 13 4.19 -0.85 -7.00
CA PHE A 13 3.05 -0.98 -7.90
C PHE A 13 1.93 -1.84 -7.31
N THR A 14 2.27 -2.83 -6.48
CA THR A 14 1.25 -3.64 -5.78
C THR A 14 0.49 -2.78 -4.78
N SER A 15 1.19 -1.98 -3.95
CA SER A 15 0.53 -1.10 -2.99
C SER A 15 -0.31 -0.03 -3.68
N LEU A 16 0.20 0.55 -4.79
CA LEU A 16 -0.54 1.50 -5.62
C LEU A 16 -1.83 0.86 -6.18
N GLY A 17 -1.73 -0.36 -6.72
CA GLY A 17 -2.85 -1.08 -7.30
C GLY A 17 -3.92 -1.43 -6.27
N VAL A 18 -3.53 -1.85 -5.07
CA VAL A 18 -4.46 -2.14 -3.97
C VAL A 18 -5.20 -0.87 -3.54
N GLU A 19 -4.49 0.24 -3.36
CA GLU A 19 -5.04 1.54 -2.98
C GLU A 19 -6.08 2.05 -4.00
N LEU A 20 -5.70 2.06 -5.29
CA LEU A 20 -6.56 2.49 -6.38
C LEU A 20 -7.75 1.56 -6.57
N GLY A 21 -7.51 0.25 -6.61
CA GLY A 21 -8.54 -0.75 -6.83
C GLY A 21 -9.59 -0.76 -5.73
N ALA A 22 -9.16 -0.80 -4.46
CA ALA A 22 -10.08 -0.83 -3.34
C ALA A 22 -10.94 0.44 -3.26
N SER A 23 -10.36 1.61 -3.51
CA SER A 23 -11.07 2.88 -3.45
C SER A 23 -12.03 3.09 -4.63
N LEU A 24 -11.61 2.76 -5.86
CA LEU A 24 -12.45 2.89 -7.05
C LEU A 24 -13.59 1.87 -7.05
N VAL A 25 -13.29 0.60 -6.78
CA VAL A 25 -14.32 -0.45 -6.72
C VAL A 25 -15.23 -0.24 -5.51
N GLY A 26 -14.68 0.19 -4.37
CA GLY A 26 -15.47 0.56 -3.19
C GLY A 26 -16.43 1.72 -3.45
N ALA A 27 -16.04 2.68 -4.30
CA ALA A 27 -16.92 3.77 -4.71
C ALA A 27 -18.12 3.29 -5.54
N LEU A 28 -17.97 2.22 -6.34
CA LEU A 28 -19.08 1.62 -7.08
C LEU A 28 -20.16 1.08 -6.14
N ALA A 29 -19.78 0.54 -4.97
CA ALA A 29 -20.77 0.11 -3.98
C ALA A 29 -21.64 1.28 -3.49
N ALA A 30 -21.07 2.49 -3.35
CA ALA A 30 -21.84 3.68 -3.02
C ALA A 30 -22.80 4.10 -4.15
N VAL A 31 -22.40 3.94 -5.42
CA VAL A 31 -23.30 4.18 -6.57
C VAL A 31 -24.50 3.24 -6.51
N LEU A 32 -24.27 1.95 -6.29
CA LEU A 32 -25.33 0.94 -6.21
C LEU A 32 -26.25 1.14 -5.00
N ALA A 33 -25.70 1.66 -3.90
CA ALA A 33 -26.45 1.95 -2.67
C ALA A 33 -27.15 3.33 -2.68
N GLY A 34 -27.00 4.15 -3.74
CA GLY A 34 -27.58 5.49 -3.82
C GLY A 34 -26.90 6.55 -2.94
N GLY A 35 -25.66 6.31 -2.51
CA GLY A 35 -24.85 7.22 -1.70
C GLY A 35 -23.89 8.08 -2.54
N PRO A 36 -23.19 9.06 -1.91
CA PRO A 36 -22.21 9.90 -2.59
C PRO A 36 -20.91 9.12 -2.92
N PRO A 37 -20.60 8.85 -4.20
CA PRO A 37 -19.48 7.98 -4.57
C PRO A 37 -18.12 8.63 -4.31
N LEU A 38 -17.95 9.92 -4.61
CA LEU A 38 -16.68 10.64 -4.41
C LEU A 38 -16.28 10.70 -2.92
N ARG A 39 -17.25 10.95 -2.04
CA ARG A 39 -17.01 10.98 -0.58
C ARG A 39 -16.59 9.61 -0.07
N THR A 40 -17.22 8.57 -0.58
CA THR A 40 -16.90 7.17 -0.22
C THR A 40 -15.50 6.81 -0.73
N MET A 41 -15.17 7.14 -1.97
CA MET A 41 -13.85 6.95 -2.56
C MET A 41 -12.75 7.62 -1.72
N ALA A 42 -12.90 8.90 -1.38
CA ALA A 42 -11.91 9.63 -0.59
C ALA A 42 -11.74 9.09 0.83
N LYS A 43 -12.85 8.63 1.44
CA LYS A 43 -12.81 7.97 2.74
C LYS A 43 -12.06 6.64 2.67
N LEU A 44 -12.39 5.79 1.68
CA LEU A 44 -11.70 4.51 1.48
C LEU A 44 -10.22 4.69 1.20
N ALA A 45 -9.82 5.66 0.38
CA ALA A 45 -8.42 5.96 0.12
C ALA A 45 -7.65 6.31 1.41
N TYR A 46 -8.29 7.00 2.36
CA TYR A 46 -7.63 7.26 3.64
C TYR A 46 -7.49 5.99 4.50
N GLU A 47 -8.54 5.15 4.53
CA GLU A 47 -8.61 3.97 5.40
C GLU A 47 -7.81 2.76 4.86
N ILE A 48 -7.67 2.60 3.54
CA ILE A 48 -7.01 1.45 2.90
C ILE A 48 -5.49 1.57 2.89
N LYS A 49 -4.92 2.77 3.03
CA LYS A 49 -3.46 3.01 2.96
C LYS A 49 -2.59 2.01 3.70
N ILE A 50 -2.93 1.73 4.97
CA ILE A 50 -2.15 0.77 5.79
C ILE A 50 -2.34 -0.65 5.25
N TRP A 51 -3.56 -1.01 4.87
CA TRP A 51 -3.88 -2.32 4.28
C TRP A 51 -3.18 -2.53 2.94
N ALA A 52 -3.05 -1.50 2.09
CA ALA A 52 -2.33 -1.54 0.83
C ALA A 52 -0.83 -1.83 1.04
N ILE A 53 -0.23 -1.21 2.06
CA ILE A 53 1.16 -1.44 2.45
C ILE A 53 1.36 -2.89 2.91
N VAL A 54 0.50 -3.36 3.83
CA VAL A 54 0.57 -4.72 4.37
C VAL A 54 0.37 -5.76 3.25
N ALA A 55 -0.58 -5.54 2.35
CA ALA A 55 -0.83 -6.43 1.22
C ALA A 55 0.37 -6.51 0.26
N ALA A 56 1.04 -5.38 -0.01
CA ALA A 56 2.18 -5.33 -0.91
C ALA A 56 3.43 -6.04 -0.36
N ILE A 57 3.62 -6.05 0.96
CA ILE A 57 4.75 -6.70 1.62
C ILE A 57 4.48 -8.18 1.89
N GLY A 58 3.21 -8.60 1.87
CA GLY A 58 2.78 -9.99 2.05
C GLY A 58 2.29 -10.32 3.46
N GLY A 59 1.84 -9.32 4.22
CA GLY A 59 1.32 -9.47 5.57
C GLY A 59 2.25 -8.95 6.68
N THR A 60 1.69 -8.77 7.87
CA THR A 60 2.43 -8.30 9.05
C THR A 60 3.36 -9.37 9.61
N PHE A 61 2.90 -10.63 9.63
CA PHE A 61 3.64 -11.76 10.21
C PHE A 61 4.95 -12.05 9.48
N THR A 62 4.93 -12.10 8.16
CA THR A 62 6.13 -12.30 7.31
C THR A 62 7.13 -11.15 7.44
N THR A 63 6.66 -9.92 7.64
CA THR A 63 7.53 -8.76 7.85
C THR A 63 8.21 -8.80 9.21
N ILE A 64 7.47 -9.18 10.26
CA ILE A 64 7.99 -9.30 11.63
C ILE A 64 8.98 -10.45 11.72
N GLU A 65 8.68 -11.61 11.14
CA GLU A 65 9.56 -12.79 11.14
C GLU A 65 10.93 -12.48 10.50
N VAL A 66 10.93 -11.79 9.36
CA VAL A 66 12.18 -11.37 8.69
C VAL A 66 12.95 -10.34 9.52
N LEU A 67 12.26 -9.46 10.25
CA LEU A 67 12.90 -8.50 11.15
C LEU A 67 13.48 -9.19 12.39
N GLU A 68 12.78 -10.16 12.99
CA GLU A 68 13.27 -10.92 14.14
C GLU A 68 14.47 -11.76 13.75
N LEU A 69 14.39 -12.56 12.69
CA LEU A 69 15.52 -13.36 12.20
C LEU A 69 16.71 -12.47 11.82
N GLY A 70 16.48 -11.36 11.10
CA GLY A 70 17.54 -10.44 10.72
C GLY A 70 18.22 -9.74 11.90
N LEU A 71 17.50 -9.46 12.98
CA LEU A 71 18.06 -8.84 14.19
C LEU A 71 18.78 -9.86 15.07
N PHE A 72 18.24 -11.07 15.21
CA PHE A 72 18.83 -12.16 16.00
C PHE A 72 20.06 -12.79 15.34
N GLU A 73 20.08 -12.90 14.02
CA GLU A 73 21.22 -13.43 13.26
C GLU A 73 22.31 -12.37 12.98
N GLY A 74 22.05 -11.09 13.35
CA GLY A 74 23.01 -9.99 13.16
C GLY A 74 23.07 -9.44 11.72
N GLU A 75 22.12 -9.81 10.86
CA GLU A 75 22.02 -9.33 9.48
C GLU A 75 21.36 -7.94 9.37
N LEU A 76 22.05 -6.90 9.83
CA LEU A 76 21.59 -5.50 9.74
C LEU A 76 21.22 -5.07 8.31
N ILE A 77 21.89 -5.64 7.30
CA ILE A 77 21.61 -5.35 5.88
C ILE A 77 20.20 -5.81 5.50
N THR A 78 19.74 -6.95 6.04
CA THR A 78 18.42 -7.52 5.77
C THR A 78 17.31 -6.66 6.39
N VAL A 79 17.55 -6.16 7.60
CA VAL A 79 16.66 -5.19 8.28
C VAL A 79 16.52 -3.89 7.48
N ILE A 80 17.63 -3.32 7.01
CA ILE A 80 17.60 -2.09 6.19
C ILE A 80 16.82 -2.31 4.89
N LYS A 81 17.01 -3.44 4.22
CA LYS A 81 16.25 -3.78 3.02
C LYS A 81 14.75 -3.86 3.30
N GLN A 82 14.36 -4.41 4.44
CA GLN A 82 12.95 -4.49 4.84
C GLN A 82 12.35 -3.10 5.08
N ILE A 83 13.08 -2.20 5.72
CA ILE A 83 12.65 -0.80 5.89
C ILE A 83 12.46 -0.12 4.53
N LEU A 84 13.38 -0.32 3.58
CA LEU A 84 13.25 0.23 2.23
C LEU A 84 12.03 -0.32 1.49
N TYR A 85 11.69 -1.59 1.66
CA TYR A 85 10.46 -2.16 1.13
C TYR A 85 9.20 -1.51 1.72
N ILE A 86 9.18 -1.25 3.04
CA ILE A 86 8.07 -0.53 3.70
C ILE A 86 7.92 0.88 3.14
N ILE A 87 9.04 1.61 2.99
CA ILE A 87 9.04 2.96 2.40
C ILE A 87 8.50 2.93 0.97
N SER A 88 8.92 1.95 0.17
CA SER A 88 8.43 1.79 -1.20
C SER A 88 6.93 1.47 -1.25
N ALA A 89 6.43 0.62 -0.36
CA ALA A 89 5.00 0.34 -0.26
C ALA A 89 4.22 1.61 0.12
N PHE A 90 4.71 2.34 1.13
CA PHE A 90 4.11 3.59 1.57
C PHE A 90 4.07 4.63 0.45
N ALA A 91 5.14 4.76 -0.34
CA ALA A 91 5.16 5.64 -1.50
C ALA A 91 4.08 5.26 -2.54
N GLY A 92 3.89 3.96 -2.80
CA GLY A 92 2.84 3.46 -3.69
C GLY A 92 1.43 3.80 -3.19
N ALA A 93 1.13 3.53 -1.92
CA ALA A 93 -0.15 3.90 -1.32
C ALA A 93 -0.38 5.43 -1.28
N GLN A 94 0.66 6.21 -0.98
CA GLN A 94 0.59 7.67 -0.97
C GLN A 94 0.28 8.24 -2.35
N LEU A 95 0.89 7.70 -3.40
CA LEU A 95 0.61 8.08 -4.79
C LEU A 95 -0.84 7.75 -5.17
N GLY A 96 -1.33 6.55 -4.79
CA GLY A 96 -2.73 6.16 -5.04
C GLY A 96 -3.71 7.10 -4.37
N TYR A 97 -3.49 7.40 -3.08
CA TYR A 97 -4.28 8.39 -2.34
C TYR A 97 -4.26 9.77 -3.03
N PHE A 98 -3.10 10.24 -3.48
CA PHE A 98 -2.99 11.53 -4.14
C PHE A 98 -3.79 11.57 -5.45
N ILE A 99 -3.69 10.53 -6.28
CA ILE A 99 -4.45 10.40 -7.52
C ILE A 99 -5.96 10.45 -7.23
N LEU A 100 -6.42 9.67 -6.25
CA LEU A 100 -7.84 9.60 -5.88
C LEU A 100 -8.34 10.92 -5.28
N SER A 101 -7.53 11.57 -4.46
CA SER A 101 -7.88 12.86 -3.86
C SER A 101 -8.01 13.96 -4.92
N ASN A 102 -7.17 13.95 -5.96
CA ASN A 102 -7.31 14.89 -7.07
C ASN A 102 -8.59 14.59 -7.87
N LEU A 103 -8.88 13.31 -8.10
CA LEU A 103 -10.08 12.87 -8.82
C LEU A 103 -11.38 13.17 -8.07
N ALA A 104 -11.37 13.14 -6.74
CA ALA A 104 -12.52 13.45 -5.89
C ALA A 104 -12.85 14.96 -5.79
N GLY A 105 -12.20 15.81 -6.57
CA GLY A 105 -12.38 17.26 -6.53
C GLY A 105 -11.44 17.91 -5.52
N GLY A 106 -10.14 17.77 -5.78
CA GLY A 106 -9.04 18.27 -4.93
C GLY A 106 -9.35 19.59 -4.23
N ARG A 107 -8.98 19.67 -2.95
CA ARG A 107 -8.90 20.97 -2.27
C ARG A 107 -7.89 21.87 -2.97
#